data_AF-A0A928RUB6-F1
#
_entry.id   AF-A0A928RUB6-F1
#
_cell.length_a   1.000
_cell.length_b   1.000
_cell.length_c   1.000
_cell.angle_alpha   90.00
_cell.angle_beta   90.00
_cell.angle_gamma   90.00
#
_symmetry.space_group_name_H-M   'P 1'
#
loop_
_entity.id
_entity.type
_entity.pdbx_description
1 polymer ?
#
loop_
_entity_poly.entity_id
_entity_poly.type
_entity_poly.pdbx_seq_one_letter_code
_entity_poly.pdbx_strand_id
1 'polypeptide(L)'
;MEKEKNNAVEKAEKVVNQNEREQSFQNSKENRERLREEREHIYAEKRLETARLKAHRKAEKQKARATALREKNRRKAELERQRLELKAQRQARIEMLKSESKKERAVRQAEENRARREQRAEMMRQREERHQRILQEKRIRREHRSANRQKRREKNRGYGGWLAAVISLGVATLVLSSVLTFTFLMPTASDNMLESTYQKSFYDTVEQVDNIDLNLSKALATSDKGALQKYLVDTAINSELAENDLQQLPLQDESKYYTTKLINQICDYAKYLNNKIINGENLTEQDKESLMGLYRANAEFKKSLQKMVGEMGNDFSFATLMDGGSGNLVINGFNDLQNLSVQYPELIYDGPFSDGINQREIKGLKEETIDENTAKETFIKIFDKYSLQKVKNVGVLDANIECFNVQGEKDGEILFAQISKKGGKLIMFSFAGSCEKVNCDKREAEEIAEQFVAELGIEKMKPVWINLSNNVFTVNLAYTEGEAIVYSDLIKVRVCAETKMVIGYEATGYYTNHTERHLEKPALTKEQAKKKVSGNILVETGRLAVVPIGTSTEKLCYEFMGEYDGSTYYVYIDALTGKQIEMFKVIESTEGTLLM
;
A
#
# COMPACT_ATOMS: atom_id res chain seq x y z
N MET A 1 -105.45 45.60 46.24
CA MET A 1 -105.58 44.25 45.67
C MET A 1 -104.73 44.00 44.42
N GLU A 2 -104.37 45.00 43.61
CA GLU A 2 -103.61 44.77 42.36
C GLU A 2 -102.08 44.62 42.57
N LYS A 3 -101.49 45.30 43.57
CA LYS A 3 -100.06 45.17 43.92
C LYS A 3 -99.66 43.84 44.57
N GLU A 4 -100.57 43.18 45.29
CA GLU A 4 -100.28 41.89 45.94
C GLU A 4 -100.32 40.71 44.97
N LYS A 5 -101.16 40.78 43.92
CA LYS A 5 -101.19 39.76 42.86
C LYS A 5 -99.93 39.75 42.01
N ASN A 6 -99.39 40.93 41.66
CA ASN A 6 -98.13 41.00 40.89
C ASN A 6 -96.92 40.47 41.66
N ASN A 7 -96.86 40.68 42.97
CA ASN A 7 -95.73 40.24 43.80
C ASN A 7 -95.73 38.72 44.05
N ALA A 8 -96.90 38.07 44.02
CA ALA A 8 -97.04 36.62 44.11
C ALA A 8 -96.62 35.90 42.82
N VAL A 9 -96.94 36.47 41.65
CA VAL A 9 -96.55 35.94 40.33
C VAL A 9 -95.03 36.01 40.13
N GLU A 10 -94.40 37.13 40.50
CA GLU A 10 -92.96 37.31 40.36
C GLU A 10 -92.13 36.38 41.28
N LYS A 11 -92.66 36.05 42.48
CA LYS A 11 -92.05 35.05 43.37
C LYS A 11 -92.21 33.63 42.83
N ALA A 12 -93.35 33.28 42.25
CA ALA A 12 -93.57 31.98 41.65
C ALA A 12 -92.66 31.75 40.43
N GLU A 13 -92.49 32.75 39.56
CA GLU A 13 -91.56 32.66 38.41
C GLU A 13 -90.09 32.54 38.82
N LYS A 14 -89.68 33.18 39.92
CA LYS A 14 -88.31 33.04 40.45
C LYS A 14 -88.03 31.65 41.00
N VAL A 15 -89.00 31.03 41.68
CA VAL A 15 -88.86 29.66 42.22
C VAL A 15 -88.85 28.62 41.09
N VAL A 16 -89.68 28.79 40.06
CA VAL A 16 -89.67 27.91 38.88
C VAL A 16 -88.33 28.03 38.13
N ASN A 17 -87.83 29.24 37.88
CA ASN A 17 -86.53 29.45 37.24
C ASN A 17 -85.36 28.88 38.06
N GLN A 18 -85.44 28.87 39.39
CA GLN A 18 -84.40 28.31 40.24
C GLN A 18 -84.37 26.78 40.18
N ASN A 19 -85.55 26.14 40.24
CA ASN A 19 -85.66 24.67 40.10
C ASN A 19 -85.23 24.17 38.73
N GLU A 20 -85.55 24.90 37.65
CA GLU A 20 -85.11 24.57 36.30
C GLU A 20 -83.58 24.66 36.14
N ARG A 21 -82.94 25.64 36.79
CA ARG A 21 -81.47 25.77 36.81
C ARG A 21 -80.79 24.63 37.58
N GLU A 22 -81.36 24.20 38.71
CA GLU A 22 -80.82 23.09 39.48
C GLU A 22 -80.96 21.74 38.74
N GLN A 23 -82.10 21.48 38.09
CA GLN A 23 -82.25 20.32 37.22
C GLN A 23 -81.30 20.35 36.01
N SER A 24 -81.13 21.52 35.39
CA SER A 24 -80.17 21.71 34.29
C SER A 24 -78.73 21.39 34.73
N PHE A 25 -78.34 21.82 35.93
CA PHE A 25 -77.01 21.57 36.48
C PHE A 25 -76.77 20.10 36.79
N GLN A 26 -77.74 19.39 37.40
CA GLN A 26 -77.61 17.96 37.67
C GLN A 26 -77.54 17.14 36.38
N ASN A 27 -78.40 17.43 35.40
CA ASN A 27 -78.35 16.78 34.08
C ASN A 27 -77.00 17.04 33.38
N SER A 28 -76.43 18.24 33.51
CA SER A 28 -75.10 18.56 32.96
C SER A 28 -74.00 17.75 33.63
N LYS A 29 -74.08 17.54 34.94
CA LYS A 29 -73.09 16.77 35.72
C LYS A 29 -73.12 15.28 35.36
N GLU A 30 -74.30 14.66 35.32
CA GLU A 30 -74.46 13.26 34.92
C GLU A 30 -73.99 13.02 33.48
N ASN A 31 -74.29 13.96 32.58
CA ASN A 31 -73.87 13.85 31.19
C ASN A 31 -72.33 13.97 31.03
N ARG A 32 -71.67 14.78 31.88
CA ARG A 32 -70.20 14.88 31.92
C ARG A 32 -69.55 13.59 32.45
N GLU A 33 -70.16 12.94 33.44
CA GLU A 33 -69.65 11.66 33.95
C GLU A 33 -69.80 10.54 32.92
N ARG A 34 -70.97 10.42 32.27
CA ARG A 34 -71.15 9.48 31.14
C ARG A 34 -70.14 9.68 30.01
N LEU A 35 -69.92 10.93 29.59
CA LEU A 35 -68.92 11.25 28.56
C LEU A 35 -67.48 10.91 28.98
N ARG A 36 -67.18 10.94 30.28
CA ARG A 36 -65.87 10.56 30.80
C ARG A 36 -65.68 9.04 30.74
N GLU A 37 -66.68 8.28 31.14
CA GLU A 37 -66.68 6.81 31.08
C GLU A 37 -66.58 6.30 29.64
N GLU A 38 -67.37 6.88 28.71
CA GLU A 38 -67.28 6.55 27.28
C GLU A 38 -65.88 6.83 26.71
N ARG A 39 -65.27 7.96 27.09
CA ARG A 39 -63.91 8.29 26.67
C ARG A 39 -62.89 7.27 27.19
N GLU A 40 -62.97 6.89 28.46
CA GLU A 40 -62.07 5.89 29.02
C GLU A 40 -62.22 4.52 28.33
N HIS A 41 -63.44 4.11 28.01
CA HIS A 41 -63.69 2.88 27.26
C HIS A 41 -63.07 2.92 25.86
N ILE A 42 -63.24 4.03 25.14
CA ILE A 42 -62.63 4.23 23.81
C ILE A 42 -61.09 4.23 23.89
N TYR A 43 -60.51 4.85 24.92
CA TYR A 43 -59.05 4.84 25.11
C TYR A 43 -58.52 3.45 25.47
N ALA A 44 -59.27 2.67 26.24
CA ALA A 44 -58.93 1.28 26.58
C ALA A 44 -58.93 0.39 25.32
N GLU A 45 -59.97 0.48 24.48
CA GLU A 45 -60.03 -0.27 23.22
C GLU A 45 -58.88 0.10 22.27
N LYS A 46 -58.57 1.40 22.11
CA LYS A 46 -57.43 1.84 21.28
C LYS A 46 -56.09 1.33 21.79
N ARG A 47 -55.89 1.25 23.10
CA ARG A 47 -54.68 0.65 23.70
C ARG A 47 -54.58 -0.83 23.37
N LEU A 48 -55.70 -1.54 23.40
CA LEU A 48 -55.76 -2.99 23.11
C LEU A 48 -55.51 -3.26 21.61
N GLU A 49 -56.10 -2.45 20.72
CA GLU A 49 -55.89 -2.52 19.28
C GLU A 49 -54.44 -2.21 18.88
N THR A 50 -53.86 -1.15 19.44
CA THR A 50 -52.46 -0.78 19.17
C THR A 50 -51.48 -1.82 19.70
N ALA A 51 -51.78 -2.47 20.83
CA ALA A 51 -50.99 -3.61 21.34
C ALA A 51 -51.06 -4.81 20.37
N ARG A 52 -52.25 -5.16 19.85
CA ARG A 52 -52.43 -6.23 18.85
C ARG A 52 -51.66 -5.93 17.56
N LEU A 53 -51.72 -4.71 17.05
CA LEU A 53 -50.98 -4.27 15.86
C LEU A 53 -49.46 -4.34 16.04
N LYS A 54 -48.95 -3.93 17.21
CA LYS A 54 -47.52 -4.04 17.54
C LYS A 54 -47.07 -5.50 17.61
N ALA A 55 -47.88 -6.38 18.21
CA ALA A 55 -47.60 -7.81 18.28
C ALA A 55 -47.57 -8.45 16.88
N HIS A 56 -48.55 -8.14 16.03
CA HIS A 56 -48.60 -8.63 14.65
C HIS A 56 -47.39 -8.17 13.82
N ARG A 57 -47.02 -6.89 13.89
CA ARG A 57 -45.82 -6.36 13.21
C ARG A 57 -44.52 -7.01 13.70
N LYS A 58 -44.42 -7.30 15.00
CA LYS A 58 -43.27 -8.01 15.57
C LYS A 58 -43.18 -9.44 15.03
N ALA A 59 -44.31 -10.14 14.95
CA ALA A 59 -44.38 -11.50 14.40
C ALA A 59 -44.04 -11.54 12.91
N GLU A 60 -44.56 -10.61 12.10
CA GLU A 60 -44.20 -10.43 10.69
C GLU A 60 -42.70 -10.16 10.50
N LYS A 61 -42.13 -9.26 11.31
CA LYS A 61 -40.69 -8.94 11.26
C LYS A 61 -39.83 -10.15 11.63
N GLN A 62 -40.28 -10.99 12.57
CA GLN A 62 -39.60 -12.24 12.91
C GLN A 62 -39.70 -13.27 11.78
N LYS A 63 -40.87 -13.44 11.17
CA LYS A 63 -41.04 -14.30 9.98
C LYS A 63 -40.15 -13.85 8.82
N ALA A 64 -40.11 -12.55 8.52
CA ALA A 64 -39.26 -11.99 7.47
C ALA A 64 -37.76 -12.16 7.75
N ARG A 65 -37.33 -12.05 9.01
CA ARG A 65 -35.94 -12.35 9.41
C ARG A 65 -35.61 -13.84 9.26
N ALA A 66 -36.54 -14.72 9.63
CA ALA A 66 -36.36 -16.16 9.48
C ALA A 66 -36.27 -16.60 8.00
N THR A 67 -37.10 -16.02 7.13
CA THR A 67 -37.03 -16.28 5.68
C THR A 67 -35.74 -15.75 5.07
N ALA A 68 -35.34 -14.52 5.39
CA ALA A 68 -34.08 -13.94 4.92
C ALA A 68 -32.85 -14.75 5.38
N LEU A 69 -32.88 -15.26 6.61
CA LEU A 69 -31.81 -16.13 7.13
C LEU A 69 -31.77 -17.48 6.41
N ARG A 70 -32.93 -18.11 6.15
CA ARG A 70 -33.01 -19.35 5.35
C ARG A 70 -32.48 -19.14 3.93
N GLU A 71 -32.81 -18.02 3.30
CA GLU A 71 -32.32 -17.70 1.96
C GLU A 71 -30.80 -17.44 1.93
N LYS A 72 -30.28 -16.70 2.93
CA LYS A 72 -28.84 -16.50 3.10
C LYS A 72 -28.11 -17.83 3.26
N ASN A 73 -28.64 -18.74 4.07
CA ASN A 73 -28.05 -20.05 4.29
C ASN A 73 -28.13 -20.93 3.03
N ARG A 74 -29.23 -20.87 2.26
CA ARG A 74 -29.35 -21.56 0.98
C ARG A 74 -28.30 -21.07 -0.02
N ARG A 75 -28.13 -19.75 -0.16
CA ARG A 75 -27.09 -19.17 -1.04
C ARG A 75 -25.68 -19.58 -0.61
N LYS A 76 -25.42 -19.64 0.70
CA LYS A 76 -24.13 -20.10 1.23
C LYS A 76 -23.87 -21.57 0.85
N ALA A 77 -24.86 -22.44 1.03
CA ALA A 77 -24.76 -23.85 0.66
C ALA A 77 -24.59 -24.07 -0.86
N GLU A 78 -25.25 -23.24 -1.67
CA GLU A 78 -25.12 -23.28 -3.14
C GLU A 78 -23.72 -22.85 -3.60
N LEU A 79 -23.17 -21.79 -3.00
CA LEU A 79 -21.80 -21.33 -3.26
C LEU A 79 -20.76 -22.38 -2.84
N GLU A 80 -21.03 -23.09 -1.75
CA GLU A 80 -20.18 -24.16 -1.25
C GLU A 80 -20.21 -25.39 -2.17
N ARG A 81 -21.39 -25.77 -2.68
CA ARG A 81 -21.52 -26.81 -3.72
C ARG A 81 -20.77 -26.44 -5.00
N GLN A 82 -20.90 -25.20 -5.48
CA GLN A 82 -20.15 -24.72 -6.66
C GLN A 82 -18.64 -24.76 -6.44
N ARG A 83 -18.16 -24.41 -5.23
CA ARG A 83 -16.73 -24.51 -4.90
C ARG A 83 -16.24 -25.97 -4.90
N LEU A 84 -17.04 -26.90 -4.38
CA LEU A 84 -16.71 -28.33 -4.39
C LEU A 84 -16.68 -28.89 -5.82
N GLU A 85 -17.65 -28.51 -6.66
CA GLU A 85 -17.70 -28.90 -8.06
C GLU A 85 -16.51 -28.34 -8.86
N LEU A 86 -16.14 -27.07 -8.65
CA LEU A 86 -14.96 -26.46 -9.26
C LEU A 86 -13.66 -27.13 -8.80
N LYS A 87 -13.58 -27.54 -7.53
CA LYS A 87 -12.45 -28.32 -7.01
C LYS A 87 -12.38 -29.70 -7.66
N ALA A 88 -13.51 -30.40 -7.80
CA ALA A 88 -13.57 -31.69 -8.49
C ALA A 88 -13.17 -31.57 -9.96
N GLN A 89 -13.62 -30.53 -10.66
CA GLN A 89 -13.21 -30.23 -12.04
C GLN A 89 -11.71 -29.93 -12.17
N ARG A 90 -11.14 -29.16 -11.23
CA ARG A 90 -9.69 -28.89 -11.20
C ARG A 90 -8.89 -30.16 -10.97
N GLN A 91 -9.37 -31.04 -10.08
CA GLN A 91 -8.70 -32.31 -9.81
C GLN A 91 -8.75 -33.24 -11.02
N ALA A 92 -9.92 -33.40 -11.66
CA ALA A 92 -10.08 -34.17 -12.89
C ALA A 92 -9.22 -33.59 -14.04
N ARG A 93 -9.08 -32.26 -14.10
CA ARG A 93 -8.19 -31.58 -15.06
C ARG A 93 -6.71 -31.89 -14.79
N ILE A 94 -6.28 -31.90 -13.53
CA ILE A 94 -4.91 -32.24 -13.15
C ILE A 94 -4.59 -33.70 -13.50
N GLU A 95 -5.53 -34.62 -13.32
CA GLU A 95 -5.36 -36.03 -13.70
C GLU A 95 -5.29 -36.22 -15.22
N MET A 96 -6.15 -35.54 -15.99
CA MET A 96 -6.09 -35.54 -17.46
C MET A 96 -4.74 -35.00 -17.99
N LEU A 97 -4.17 -33.98 -17.33
CA LEU A 97 -2.92 -33.34 -17.73
C LEU A 97 -1.67 -34.21 -17.50
N LYS A 98 -1.77 -35.30 -16.74
CA LYS A 98 -0.63 -36.20 -16.47
C LYS A 98 -0.31 -37.15 -17.62
N SER A 99 -1.20 -37.32 -18.60
CA SER A 99 -1.02 -38.27 -19.73
C SER A 99 -1.04 -37.60 -21.12
N GLU A 100 -1.05 -36.27 -21.21
CA GLU A 100 -1.31 -35.53 -22.46
C GLU A 100 -0.02 -35.21 -23.24
N SER A 101 0.00 -35.48 -24.56
CA SER A 101 1.15 -35.22 -25.43
C SER A 101 1.27 -33.73 -25.83
N LYS A 102 2.46 -33.29 -26.24
CA LYS A 102 2.73 -31.88 -26.62
C LYS A 102 1.82 -31.35 -27.74
N LYS A 103 1.38 -32.20 -28.69
CA LYS A 103 0.47 -31.80 -29.78
C LYS A 103 -0.97 -31.64 -29.30
N GLU A 104 -1.44 -32.53 -28.42
CA GLU A 104 -2.79 -32.44 -27.81
C GLU A 104 -2.91 -31.19 -26.92
N ARG A 105 -1.86 -30.87 -26.18
CA ARG A 105 -1.79 -29.66 -25.33
C ARG A 105 -1.98 -28.36 -26.11
N ALA A 106 -1.46 -28.27 -27.34
CA ALA A 106 -1.58 -27.07 -28.18
C ALA A 106 -3.00 -26.91 -28.75
N VAL A 107 -3.63 -28.01 -29.19
CA VAL A 107 -5.01 -28.01 -29.68
C VAL A 107 -5.99 -27.64 -28.55
N ARG A 108 -5.80 -28.21 -27.35
CA ARG A 108 -6.61 -27.89 -26.18
C ARG A 108 -6.47 -26.42 -25.76
N GLN A 109 -5.26 -25.86 -25.75
CA GLN A 109 -5.06 -24.44 -25.43
C GLN A 109 -5.75 -23.52 -26.45
N ALA A 110 -5.75 -23.89 -27.74
CA ALA A 110 -6.47 -23.14 -28.76
C ALA A 110 -7.99 -23.21 -28.58
N GLU A 111 -8.55 -24.40 -28.30
CA GLU A 111 -9.98 -24.57 -28.00
C GLU A 111 -10.40 -23.88 -26.70
N GLU A 112 -9.59 -23.96 -25.64
CA GLU A 112 -9.86 -23.34 -24.35
C GLU A 112 -9.84 -21.80 -24.48
N ASN A 113 -8.92 -21.25 -25.27
CA ASN A 113 -8.89 -19.82 -25.58
C ASN A 113 -10.10 -19.40 -26.41
N ARG A 114 -10.58 -20.24 -27.33
CA ARG A 114 -11.79 -19.99 -28.12
C ARG A 114 -13.05 -20.03 -27.25
N ALA A 115 -13.22 -21.07 -26.44
CA ALA A 115 -14.35 -21.19 -25.50
C ALA A 115 -14.37 -20.04 -24.48
N ARG A 116 -13.19 -19.58 -24.02
CA ARG A 116 -13.08 -18.43 -23.10
C ARG A 116 -13.44 -17.10 -23.77
N ARG A 117 -13.15 -16.94 -25.07
CA ARG A 117 -13.62 -15.79 -25.87
C ARG A 117 -15.13 -15.83 -26.06
N GLU A 118 -15.71 -16.99 -26.35
CA GLU A 118 -17.15 -17.18 -26.50
C GLU A 118 -17.91 -16.95 -25.18
N GLN A 119 -17.42 -17.46 -24.05
CA GLN A 119 -17.99 -17.19 -22.72
C GLN A 119 -17.93 -15.70 -22.33
N ARG A 120 -16.83 -15.01 -22.66
CA ARG A 120 -16.72 -13.56 -22.43
C ARG A 120 -17.74 -12.78 -23.27
N ALA A 121 -17.92 -13.16 -24.53
CA ALA A 121 -18.93 -12.56 -25.40
C ALA A 121 -20.36 -12.80 -24.88
N GLU A 122 -20.67 -14.02 -24.43
CA GLU A 122 -21.99 -14.34 -23.87
C GLU A 122 -22.26 -13.63 -22.55
N MET A 123 -21.26 -13.54 -21.65
CA MET A 123 -21.37 -12.78 -20.40
C MET A 123 -21.68 -11.30 -20.66
N MET A 124 -21.06 -10.70 -21.69
CA MET A 124 -21.33 -9.32 -22.08
C MET A 124 -22.76 -9.15 -22.60
N ARG A 125 -23.24 -10.06 -23.46
CA ARG A 125 -24.65 -10.08 -23.91
C ARG A 125 -25.63 -10.21 -22.74
N GLN A 126 -25.37 -11.12 -21.80
CA GLN A 126 -26.22 -11.29 -20.61
C GLN A 126 -26.19 -10.07 -19.67
N ARG A 127 -25.09 -9.33 -19.62
CA ARG A 127 -24.98 -8.07 -18.86
C ARG A 127 -25.82 -6.97 -19.52
N GLU A 128 -25.75 -6.85 -20.84
CA GLU A 128 -26.57 -5.90 -21.60
C GLU A 128 -28.06 -6.22 -21.47
N GLU A 129 -28.45 -7.49 -21.61
CA GLU A 129 -29.85 -7.92 -21.41
C GLU A 129 -30.34 -7.63 -19.99
N ARG A 130 -29.52 -7.89 -18.97
CA ARG A 130 -29.85 -7.54 -17.57
C ARG A 130 -30.01 -6.03 -17.39
N HIS A 131 -29.13 -5.25 -17.99
CA HIS A 131 -29.23 -3.80 -17.94
C HIS A 131 -30.54 -3.30 -18.57
N GLN A 132 -30.91 -3.86 -19.72
CA GLN A 132 -32.16 -3.53 -20.41
C GLN A 132 -33.40 -3.96 -19.62
N ARG A 133 -33.40 -5.15 -18.99
CA ARG A 133 -34.49 -5.58 -18.10
C ARG A 133 -34.65 -4.67 -16.89
N ILE A 134 -33.56 -4.24 -16.27
CA ILE A 134 -33.60 -3.27 -15.14
C ILE A 134 -34.20 -1.94 -15.58
N LEU A 135 -33.87 -1.47 -16.79
CA LEU A 135 -34.44 -0.25 -17.35
C LEU A 135 -35.94 -0.40 -17.63
N GLN A 136 -36.38 -1.53 -18.20
CA GLN A 136 -37.80 -1.83 -18.42
C GLN A 136 -38.58 -1.95 -17.11
N GLU A 137 -38.05 -2.67 -16.11
CA GLU A 137 -38.67 -2.77 -14.78
C GLU A 137 -38.79 -1.40 -14.12
N LYS A 138 -37.76 -0.54 -14.22
CA LYS A 138 -37.83 0.84 -13.71
C LYS A 138 -38.91 1.65 -14.41
N ARG A 139 -39.15 1.41 -15.71
CA ARG A 139 -40.18 2.09 -16.50
C ARG A 139 -41.58 1.64 -16.07
N ILE A 140 -41.82 0.33 -16.00
CA ILE A 140 -43.09 -0.26 -15.53
C ILE A 140 -43.39 0.15 -14.08
N ARG A 141 -42.37 0.21 -13.22
CA ARG A 141 -42.52 0.62 -11.82
C ARG A 141 -42.83 2.12 -11.67
N ARG A 142 -42.41 2.96 -12.62
CA ARG A 142 -42.79 4.38 -12.69
C ARG A 142 -44.25 4.54 -13.12
N GLU A 143 -44.70 3.75 -14.08
CA GLU A 143 -46.09 3.73 -14.55
C GLU A 143 -47.07 3.20 -13.50
N HIS A 144 -46.70 2.13 -12.77
CA HIS A 144 -47.50 1.67 -11.63
C HIS A 144 -47.54 2.69 -10.48
N ARG A 145 -46.47 3.46 -10.27
CA ARG A 145 -46.42 4.53 -9.26
C ARG A 145 -47.27 5.75 -9.66
N SER A 146 -47.35 6.10 -10.94
CA SER A 146 -48.22 7.17 -11.42
C SER A 146 -49.70 6.77 -11.32
N ALA A 147 -50.05 5.54 -11.70
CA ALA A 147 -51.41 5.01 -11.57
C ALA A 147 -51.88 4.94 -10.10
N ASN A 148 -51.00 4.54 -9.17
CA ASN A 148 -51.33 4.53 -7.73
C ASN A 148 -51.37 5.93 -7.11
N ARG A 149 -50.66 6.92 -7.66
CA ARG A 149 -50.77 8.34 -7.25
C ARG A 149 -52.11 8.93 -7.65
N GLN A 150 -52.66 8.53 -8.79
CA GLN A 150 -53.98 8.97 -9.25
C GLN A 150 -55.10 8.43 -8.34
N LYS A 151 -55.06 7.13 -7.98
CA LYS A 151 -56.02 6.52 -7.04
C LYS A 151 -55.96 7.07 -5.60
N ARG A 152 -54.80 7.57 -5.16
CA ARG A 152 -54.64 8.17 -3.81
C ARG A 152 -55.12 9.61 -3.71
N ARG A 153 -55.25 10.32 -4.84
CA ARG A 153 -55.77 11.70 -4.88
C ARG A 153 -57.29 11.77 -4.65
N GLU A 154 -58.02 10.68 -4.84
CA GLU A 154 -59.47 10.66 -4.64
C GLU A 154 -59.89 10.51 -3.16
N LYS A 155 -59.01 10.07 -2.25
CA LYS A 155 -59.46 9.61 -0.92
C LYS A 155 -59.33 10.58 0.25
N ASN A 156 -58.44 11.58 0.23
CA ASN A 156 -58.18 12.39 1.43
C ASN A 156 -58.21 13.90 1.15
N ARG A 157 -59.33 14.54 1.52
CA ARG A 157 -59.46 16.00 1.70
C ARG A 157 -59.63 16.31 3.20
N GLY A 158 -58.73 17.10 3.77
CA GLY A 158 -58.85 17.66 5.13
C GLY A 158 -57.63 18.53 5.53
N TYR A 159 -57.89 19.78 5.91
CA TYR A 159 -56.94 20.92 5.86
C TYR A 159 -56.01 21.15 7.08
N GLY A 160 -56.12 20.40 8.19
CA GLY A 160 -55.38 20.72 9.44
C GLY A 160 -54.05 19.98 9.68
N GLY A 161 -53.88 18.76 9.17
CA GLY A 161 -52.65 17.97 9.39
C GLY A 161 -51.47 18.38 8.51
N TRP A 162 -51.74 19.13 7.44
CA TRP A 162 -50.73 19.56 6.48
C TRP A 162 -49.80 20.62 7.06
N LEU A 163 -50.32 21.60 7.82
CA LEU A 163 -49.51 22.72 8.31
C LEU A 163 -48.46 22.27 9.34
N ALA A 164 -48.87 21.45 10.32
CA ALA A 164 -47.97 20.95 11.35
C ALA A 164 -46.92 19.96 10.79
N ALA A 165 -47.33 19.09 9.86
CA ALA A 165 -46.41 18.17 9.20
C ALA A 165 -45.40 18.92 8.32
N VAL A 166 -45.80 20.00 7.65
CA VAL A 166 -44.91 20.81 6.81
C VAL A 166 -43.86 21.54 7.65
N ILE A 167 -44.25 22.10 8.80
CA ILE A 167 -43.33 22.83 9.69
C ILE A 167 -42.32 21.86 10.34
N SER A 168 -42.77 20.73 10.88
CA SER A 168 -41.87 19.75 11.51
C SER A 168 -40.94 19.07 10.51
N LEU A 169 -41.45 18.80 9.29
CA LEU A 169 -40.64 18.22 8.23
C LEU A 169 -39.59 19.24 7.76
N GLY A 170 -39.97 20.51 7.60
CA GLY A 170 -39.05 21.58 7.21
C GLY A 170 -37.88 21.77 8.16
N VAL A 171 -38.14 21.83 9.47
CA VAL A 171 -37.09 22.00 10.50
C VAL A 171 -36.19 20.76 10.58
N ALA A 172 -36.76 19.56 10.56
CA ALA A 172 -35.97 18.32 10.59
C ALA A 172 -35.13 18.17 9.32
N THR A 173 -35.66 18.52 8.15
CA THR A 173 -34.88 18.51 6.89
C THR A 173 -33.79 19.56 6.89
N LEU A 174 -34.01 20.74 7.48
CA LEU A 174 -32.99 21.80 7.55
C LEU A 174 -31.85 21.44 8.49
N VAL A 175 -32.12 20.82 9.64
CA VAL A 175 -31.09 20.38 10.60
C VAL A 175 -30.31 19.18 10.06
N LEU A 176 -31.01 18.20 9.47
CA LEU A 176 -30.33 17.08 8.82
C LEU A 176 -29.56 17.52 7.58
N SER A 177 -30.09 18.45 6.78
CA SER A 177 -29.35 18.97 5.64
C SER A 177 -28.13 19.75 6.11
N SER A 178 -28.23 20.58 7.15
CA SER A 178 -27.09 21.36 7.65
C SER A 178 -26.00 20.51 8.28
N VAL A 179 -26.34 19.49 9.08
CA VAL A 179 -25.37 18.55 9.65
C VAL A 179 -24.75 17.66 8.56
N LEU A 180 -25.55 17.18 7.61
CA LEU A 180 -25.05 16.39 6.47
C LEU A 180 -24.17 17.24 5.55
N THR A 181 -24.51 18.51 5.30
CA THR A 181 -23.63 19.42 4.56
C THR A 181 -22.34 19.72 5.32
N PHE A 182 -22.38 19.88 6.65
CA PHE A 182 -21.17 20.14 7.43
C PHE A 182 -20.21 18.94 7.49
N THR A 183 -20.73 17.71 7.40
CA THR A 183 -19.93 16.48 7.43
C THR A 183 -19.50 15.97 6.05
N PHE A 184 -20.24 16.28 4.98
CA PHE A 184 -19.88 15.89 3.62
C PHE A 184 -19.25 17.00 2.77
N LEU A 185 -19.39 18.29 3.14
CA LEU A 185 -18.87 19.41 2.35
C LEU A 185 -17.71 20.18 3.01
N MET A 186 -17.38 19.93 4.28
CA MET A 186 -16.12 20.44 4.85
C MET A 186 -15.07 19.33 4.84
N PRO A 187 -14.01 19.45 4.02
CA PRO A 187 -12.83 18.60 4.15
C PRO A 187 -12.27 18.78 5.57
N THR A 188 -11.83 17.69 6.21
CA THR A 188 -11.15 17.83 7.50
C THR A 188 -9.83 18.57 7.30
N ALA A 189 -9.30 19.24 8.32
CA ALA A 189 -8.00 19.91 8.22
C ALA A 189 -6.87 18.96 7.78
N SER A 190 -7.00 17.66 8.11
CA SER A 190 -6.11 16.59 7.68
C SER A 190 -6.24 16.27 6.19
N ASP A 191 -7.45 16.29 5.62
CA ASP A 191 -7.66 16.03 4.18
C ASP A 191 -7.08 17.17 3.33
N ASN A 192 -7.28 18.43 3.75
CA ASN A 192 -6.70 19.59 3.07
C ASN A 192 -5.16 19.62 3.16
N MET A 193 -4.58 19.20 4.29
CA MET A 193 -3.13 19.14 4.48
C MET A 193 -2.51 18.03 3.62
N LEU A 194 -3.16 16.86 3.55
CA LEU A 194 -2.71 15.74 2.75
C LEU A 194 -2.82 16.04 1.25
N GLU A 195 -3.93 16.65 0.83
CA GLU A 195 -4.14 17.13 -0.53
C GLU A 195 -3.11 18.19 -0.93
N SER A 196 -2.80 19.14 -0.03
CA SER A 196 -1.74 20.13 -0.26
C SER A 196 -0.35 19.50 -0.37
N THR A 197 -0.11 18.41 0.38
CA THR A 197 1.16 17.66 0.33
C THR A 197 1.30 16.93 -1.01
N TYR A 198 0.25 16.25 -1.47
CA TYR A 198 0.26 15.59 -2.79
C TYR A 198 0.38 16.59 -3.93
N GLN A 199 -0.31 17.71 -3.84
CA GLN A 199 -0.20 18.79 -4.81
C GLN A 199 1.22 19.34 -4.87
N LYS A 200 1.82 19.63 -3.71
CA LYS A 200 3.21 20.08 -3.62
C LYS A 200 4.16 19.06 -4.24
N SER A 201 4.12 17.81 -3.78
CA SER A 201 4.99 16.75 -4.30
C SER A 201 4.82 16.51 -5.80
N PHE A 202 3.61 16.68 -6.34
CA PHE A 202 3.40 16.57 -7.78
C PHE A 202 4.06 17.70 -8.56
N TYR A 203 3.87 18.95 -8.16
CA TYR A 203 4.50 20.09 -8.80
C TYR A 203 6.02 20.09 -8.62
N ASP A 204 6.52 19.66 -7.46
CA ASP A 204 7.93 19.47 -7.23
C ASP A 204 8.48 18.37 -8.17
N THR A 205 7.79 17.24 -8.34
CA THR A 205 8.15 16.20 -9.33
C THR A 205 8.23 16.80 -10.75
N VAL A 206 7.26 17.62 -11.16
CA VAL A 206 7.26 18.31 -12.47
C VAL A 206 8.51 19.20 -12.61
N GLU A 207 8.82 19.99 -11.59
CA GLU A 207 9.99 20.87 -11.55
C GLU A 207 11.29 20.07 -11.63
N GLN A 208 11.43 18.99 -10.85
CA GLN A 208 12.61 18.14 -10.87
C GLN A 208 12.81 17.50 -12.25
N VAL A 209 11.75 16.99 -12.87
CA VAL A 209 11.79 16.40 -14.22
C VAL A 209 12.15 17.42 -15.29
N ASP A 210 11.69 18.67 -15.15
CA ASP A 210 12.11 19.79 -15.99
C ASP A 210 13.59 20.14 -15.82
N ASN A 211 14.11 20.09 -14.58
CA ASN A 211 15.52 20.30 -14.29
C ASN A 211 16.40 19.16 -14.82
N ILE A 212 15.95 17.90 -14.70
CA ILE A 212 16.60 16.72 -15.31
C ILE A 212 16.69 16.91 -16.83
N ASP A 213 15.59 17.29 -17.48
CA ASP A 213 15.53 17.53 -18.92
C ASP A 213 16.55 18.60 -19.35
N LEU A 214 16.56 19.72 -18.62
CA LEU A 214 17.46 20.84 -18.86
C LEU A 214 18.93 20.43 -18.70
N ASN A 215 19.26 19.67 -17.65
CA ASN A 215 20.63 19.28 -17.35
C ASN A 215 21.12 18.18 -18.31
N LEU A 216 20.29 17.20 -18.65
CA LEU A 216 20.59 16.21 -19.69
C LEU A 216 20.84 16.88 -21.05
N SER A 217 20.01 17.87 -21.42
CA SER A 217 20.20 18.65 -22.64
C SER A 217 21.54 19.39 -22.65
N LYS A 218 21.89 20.05 -21.54
CA LYS A 218 23.18 20.74 -21.38
C LYS A 218 24.36 19.78 -21.37
N ALA A 219 24.21 18.60 -20.76
CA ALA A 219 25.21 17.54 -20.75
C ALA A 219 25.48 16.99 -22.16
N LEU A 220 24.44 16.83 -22.99
CA LEU A 220 24.57 16.41 -24.38
C LEU A 220 25.19 17.48 -25.29
N ALA A 221 25.03 18.76 -24.93
CA ALA A 221 25.51 19.89 -25.74
C ALA A 221 26.92 20.36 -25.39
N THR A 222 27.37 20.15 -24.15
CA THR A 222 28.66 20.68 -23.66
C THR A 222 29.84 19.82 -24.12
N SER A 223 30.94 20.48 -24.46
CA SER A 223 32.25 19.85 -24.66
C SER A 223 33.23 20.10 -23.51
N ASP A 224 32.87 20.97 -22.57
CA ASP A 224 33.66 21.26 -21.37
C ASP A 224 33.43 20.20 -20.29
N LYS A 225 34.52 19.62 -19.78
CA LYS A 225 34.46 18.53 -18.79
C LYS A 225 33.90 18.98 -17.44
N GLY A 226 34.22 20.19 -17.00
CA GLY A 226 33.74 20.72 -15.72
C GLY A 226 32.24 21.01 -15.75
N ALA A 227 31.76 21.62 -16.82
CA ALA A 227 30.34 21.84 -17.06
C ALA A 227 29.59 20.52 -17.22
N LEU A 228 30.17 19.54 -17.93
CA LEU A 228 29.58 18.21 -18.07
C LEU A 228 29.42 17.50 -16.72
N GLN A 229 30.45 17.49 -15.88
CA GLN A 229 30.37 16.94 -14.52
C GLN A 229 29.27 17.63 -13.72
N LYS A 230 29.21 18.96 -13.75
CA LYS A 230 28.16 19.73 -13.07
C LYS A 230 26.77 19.28 -13.52
N TYR A 231 26.50 19.20 -14.82
CA TYR A 231 25.18 18.83 -15.31
C TYR A 231 24.81 17.38 -14.97
N LEU A 232 25.78 16.47 -14.92
CA LEU A 232 25.54 15.08 -14.52
C LEU A 232 25.25 14.97 -13.02
N VAL A 233 25.97 15.71 -12.16
CA VAL A 233 25.68 15.81 -10.73
C VAL A 233 24.31 16.42 -10.49
N ASP A 234 24.02 17.55 -11.15
CA ASP A 234 22.71 18.20 -11.03
C ASP A 234 21.60 17.25 -11.51
N THR A 235 21.82 16.50 -12.60
CA THR A 235 20.87 15.47 -13.07
C THR A 235 20.60 14.43 -11.98
N ALA A 236 21.64 13.87 -11.36
CA ALA A 236 21.50 12.86 -10.31
C ALA A 236 20.72 13.40 -9.09
N ILE A 237 21.04 14.61 -8.63
CA ILE A 237 20.35 15.25 -7.50
C ILE A 237 18.86 15.47 -7.83
N ASN A 238 18.56 16.04 -9.00
CA ASN A 238 17.16 16.26 -9.39
C ASN A 238 16.41 14.92 -9.57
N SER A 239 17.09 13.85 -9.99
CA SER A 239 16.49 12.50 -10.02
C SER A 239 16.15 11.96 -8.64
N GLU A 240 17.04 12.09 -7.65
CA GLU A 240 16.76 11.66 -6.26
C GLU A 240 15.61 12.45 -5.62
N LEU A 241 15.57 13.78 -5.86
CA LEU A 241 14.46 14.62 -5.42
C LEU A 241 13.15 14.21 -6.09
N ALA A 242 13.17 13.96 -7.41
CA ALA A 242 12.00 13.50 -8.16
C ALA A 242 11.48 12.15 -7.63
N GLU A 243 12.38 11.22 -7.26
CA GLU A 243 11.99 9.95 -6.67
C GLU A 243 11.31 10.14 -5.31
N ASN A 244 11.88 10.98 -4.44
CA ASN A 244 11.31 11.28 -3.12
C ASN A 244 9.91 11.90 -3.25
N ASP A 245 9.76 12.90 -4.11
CA ASP A 245 8.49 13.56 -4.38
C ASP A 245 7.46 12.58 -4.95
N LEU A 246 7.87 11.70 -5.88
CA LEU A 246 7.00 10.66 -6.44
C LEU A 246 6.56 9.64 -5.39
N GLN A 247 7.41 9.32 -4.40
CA GLN A 247 7.07 8.39 -3.34
C GLN A 247 5.92 8.89 -2.46
N GLN A 248 5.79 10.21 -2.32
CA GLN A 248 4.70 10.87 -1.60
C GLN A 248 3.38 10.87 -2.40
N LEU A 249 3.42 10.62 -3.71
CA LEU A 249 2.21 10.64 -4.53
C LEU A 249 1.34 9.38 -4.31
N PRO A 250 0.01 9.55 -4.26
CA PRO A 250 -0.96 8.46 -4.11
C PRO A 250 -1.17 7.69 -5.43
N LEU A 251 -0.08 7.18 -6.03
CA LEU A 251 -0.08 6.43 -7.29
C LEU A 251 -0.34 4.93 -7.06
N GLN A 252 -0.85 4.25 -8.08
CA GLN A 252 -0.92 2.79 -8.10
C GLN A 252 0.47 2.16 -8.24
N ASP A 253 0.64 0.98 -7.66
CA ASP A 253 1.93 0.25 -7.60
C ASP A 253 2.59 0.10 -8.98
N GLU A 254 1.83 -0.15 -10.04
CA GLU A 254 2.36 -0.34 -11.40
C GLU A 254 2.89 0.98 -12.00
N SER A 255 2.11 2.07 -11.94
CA SER A 255 2.54 3.39 -12.44
C SER A 255 3.69 3.98 -11.61
N LYS A 256 3.67 3.74 -10.29
CA LYS A 256 4.75 4.12 -9.38
C LYS A 256 6.05 3.39 -9.74
N TYR A 257 5.98 2.08 -9.97
CA TYR A 257 7.12 1.26 -10.36
C TYR A 257 7.82 1.74 -11.64
N TYR A 258 7.09 1.96 -12.74
CA TYR A 258 7.72 2.37 -14.01
C TYR A 258 8.33 3.77 -13.95
N THR A 259 7.70 4.68 -13.20
CA THR A 259 8.18 6.06 -13.08
C THR A 259 9.42 6.14 -12.20
N THR A 260 9.41 5.47 -11.04
CA THR A 260 10.60 5.32 -10.19
C THR A 260 11.73 4.64 -10.96
N LYS A 261 11.43 3.60 -11.75
CA LYS A 261 12.44 2.93 -12.57
C LYS A 261 13.13 3.90 -13.53
N LEU A 262 12.37 4.68 -14.31
CA LEU A 262 12.97 5.64 -15.25
C LEU A 262 13.84 6.69 -14.54
N ILE A 263 13.36 7.25 -13.43
CA ILE A 263 14.08 8.26 -12.64
C ILE A 263 15.40 7.68 -12.11
N ASN A 264 15.38 6.46 -11.58
CA ASN A 264 16.58 5.81 -11.03
C ASN A 264 17.57 5.48 -12.15
N GLN A 265 17.09 5.02 -13.30
CA GLN A 265 17.93 4.80 -14.50
C GLN A 265 18.66 6.07 -14.96
N ILE A 266 18.01 7.24 -14.90
CA ILE A 266 18.63 8.53 -15.21
C ILE A 266 19.67 8.91 -14.16
N CYS A 267 19.34 8.77 -12.87
CA CYS A 267 20.23 9.07 -11.75
C CYS A 267 21.54 8.26 -11.85
N ASP A 268 21.40 6.95 -11.98
CA ASP A 268 22.53 6.00 -11.96
C ASP A 268 23.45 6.23 -13.16
N TYR A 269 22.86 6.47 -14.33
CA TYR A 269 23.65 6.73 -15.53
C TYR A 269 24.40 8.06 -15.44
N ALA A 270 23.77 9.10 -14.88
CA ALA A 270 24.43 10.37 -14.67
C ALA A 270 25.63 10.24 -13.71
N LYS A 271 25.47 9.49 -12.60
CA LYS A 271 26.56 9.16 -11.67
C LYS A 271 27.69 8.38 -12.34
N TYR A 272 27.36 7.36 -13.14
CA TYR A 272 28.34 6.57 -13.89
C TYR A 272 29.17 7.44 -14.85
N LEU A 273 28.52 8.29 -15.67
CA LEU A 273 29.22 9.19 -16.59
C LEU A 273 30.08 10.20 -15.83
N ASN A 274 29.59 10.71 -14.70
CA ASN A 274 30.33 11.65 -13.87
C ASN A 274 31.62 10.99 -13.32
N ASN A 275 31.52 9.77 -12.80
CA ASN A 275 32.67 8.99 -12.33
C ASN A 275 33.70 8.75 -13.44
N LYS A 276 33.22 8.43 -14.65
CA LYS A 276 34.08 8.26 -15.83
C LYS A 276 34.88 9.53 -16.13
N ILE A 277 34.25 10.70 -16.06
CA ILE A 277 34.92 11.99 -16.28
C ILE A 277 35.87 12.33 -15.12
N ILE A 278 35.48 12.03 -13.87
CA ILE A 278 36.35 12.19 -12.67
C ILE A 278 37.62 11.34 -12.81
N ASN A 279 37.50 10.12 -13.36
CA ASN A 279 38.63 9.22 -13.62
C ASN A 279 39.49 9.65 -14.83
N GLY A 280 39.23 10.82 -15.42
CA GLY A 280 39.99 11.37 -16.54
C GLY A 280 39.61 10.78 -17.91
N GLU A 281 38.64 9.87 -17.96
CA GLU A 281 38.17 9.27 -19.20
C GLU A 281 37.30 10.26 -20.00
N ASN A 282 37.10 9.96 -21.28
CA ASN A 282 36.17 10.69 -22.14
C ASN A 282 34.90 9.86 -22.34
N LEU A 283 33.76 10.52 -22.52
CA LEU A 283 32.53 9.83 -22.90
C LEU A 283 32.69 9.22 -24.30
N THR A 284 32.43 7.92 -24.39
CA THR A 284 32.41 7.20 -25.66
C THR A 284 31.16 7.56 -26.46
N GLU A 285 31.11 7.24 -27.75
CA GLU A 285 29.91 7.44 -28.56
C GLU A 285 28.72 6.61 -28.04
N GLN A 286 28.97 5.42 -27.51
CA GLN A 286 27.95 4.60 -26.86
C GLN A 286 27.43 5.25 -25.57
N ASP A 287 28.29 5.94 -24.82
CA ASP A 287 27.87 6.66 -23.63
C ASP A 287 26.92 7.82 -23.97
N LYS A 288 27.27 8.57 -25.03
CA LYS A 288 26.45 9.67 -25.54
C LYS A 288 25.12 9.19 -26.11
N GLU A 289 25.11 8.06 -26.82
CA GLU A 289 23.90 7.45 -27.36
C GLU A 289 22.94 7.01 -26.24
N SER A 290 23.49 6.43 -25.18
CA SER A 290 22.70 6.01 -24.01
C SER A 290 22.16 7.22 -23.23
N LEU A 291 22.98 8.26 -23.04
CA LEU A 291 22.55 9.54 -22.44
C LEU A 291 21.43 10.19 -23.27
N MET A 292 21.54 10.14 -24.59
CA MET A 292 20.51 10.64 -25.51
C MET A 292 19.22 9.81 -25.45
N GLY A 293 19.33 8.50 -25.25
CA GLY A 293 18.18 7.63 -24.98
C GLY A 293 17.43 8.05 -23.72
N LEU A 294 18.15 8.22 -22.62
CA LEU A 294 17.58 8.67 -21.33
C LEU A 294 16.97 10.06 -21.42
N TYR A 295 17.62 10.98 -22.13
CA TYR A 295 17.06 12.30 -22.43
C TYR A 295 15.72 12.22 -23.17
N ARG A 296 15.61 11.36 -24.20
CA ARG A 296 14.34 11.15 -24.91
C ARG A 296 13.25 10.56 -24.01
N ALA A 297 13.61 9.59 -23.17
CA ALA A 297 12.67 8.99 -22.22
C ALA A 297 12.18 10.02 -21.19
N ASN A 298 13.09 10.86 -20.66
CA ASN A 298 12.74 11.96 -19.77
C ASN A 298 11.85 13.00 -20.45
N ALA A 299 12.12 13.34 -21.71
CA ALA A 299 11.32 14.31 -22.47
C ALA A 299 9.87 13.83 -22.68
N GLU A 300 9.65 12.54 -22.94
CA GLU A 300 8.30 11.98 -22.99
C GLU A 300 7.65 11.93 -21.60
N PHE A 301 8.42 11.63 -20.55
CA PHE A 301 7.92 11.69 -19.18
C PHE A 301 7.46 13.09 -18.78
N LYS A 302 8.31 14.09 -19.02
CA LYS A 302 8.01 15.53 -18.88
C LYS A 302 6.74 15.91 -19.61
N LYS A 303 6.58 15.48 -20.87
CA LYS A 303 5.39 15.76 -21.67
C LYS A 303 4.14 15.13 -21.07
N SER A 304 4.21 13.91 -20.53
CA SER A 304 3.11 13.29 -19.79
C SER A 304 2.73 14.09 -18.54
N LEU A 305 3.70 14.57 -17.77
CA LEU A 305 3.47 15.42 -16.60
C LEU A 305 2.87 16.79 -16.97
N GLN A 306 3.37 17.44 -18.03
CA GLN A 306 2.84 18.73 -18.49
C GLN A 306 1.42 18.63 -19.04
N LYS A 307 1.13 17.54 -19.78
CA LYS A 307 -0.23 17.23 -20.21
C LYS A 307 -1.16 17.09 -19.02
N MET A 308 -0.70 16.42 -17.97
CA MET A 308 -1.44 16.25 -16.73
C MET A 308 -1.72 17.59 -16.05
N VAL A 309 -0.71 18.45 -15.89
CA VAL A 309 -0.88 19.81 -15.36
C VAL A 309 -1.92 20.60 -16.17
N GLY A 310 -1.91 20.49 -17.50
CA GLY A 310 -2.87 21.18 -18.37
C GLY A 310 -4.30 20.64 -18.31
N GLU A 311 -4.48 19.37 -17.92
CA GLU A 311 -5.77 18.71 -17.78
C GLU A 311 -6.33 18.83 -16.34
N MET A 312 -5.51 19.23 -15.38
CA MET A 312 -5.93 19.53 -14.01
C MET A 312 -6.70 20.86 -13.96
N GLY A 313 -7.99 20.79 -13.64
CA GLY A 313 -8.78 21.99 -13.28
C GLY A 313 -8.49 22.46 -11.85
N ASN A 314 -9.00 23.65 -11.49
CA ASN A 314 -8.86 24.20 -10.13
C ASN A 314 -9.45 23.31 -9.01
N ASP A 315 -10.34 22.37 -9.36
CA ASP A 315 -10.98 21.44 -8.43
C ASP A 315 -10.38 20.02 -8.49
N PHE A 316 -9.17 19.85 -9.04
CA PHE A 316 -8.50 18.56 -9.12
C PHE A 316 -8.10 18.06 -7.72
N SER A 317 -8.41 16.79 -7.42
CA SER A 317 -7.99 16.14 -6.17
C SER A 317 -7.06 14.96 -6.44
N PHE A 318 -5.85 15.05 -5.92
CA PHE A 318 -4.80 14.03 -5.95
C PHE A 318 -5.18 12.78 -5.16
N ALA A 319 -6.03 12.88 -4.13
CA ALA A 319 -6.52 11.71 -3.41
C ALA A 319 -7.29 10.72 -4.32
N THR A 320 -7.88 11.20 -5.43
CA THR A 320 -8.59 10.36 -6.41
C THR A 320 -7.68 9.42 -7.20
N LEU A 321 -6.36 9.62 -7.14
CA LEU A 321 -5.37 8.77 -7.81
C LEU A 321 -5.28 7.37 -7.20
N MET A 322 -5.71 7.20 -5.95
CA MET A 322 -5.75 5.89 -5.28
C MET A 322 -6.84 4.94 -5.84
N ASP A 323 -7.94 5.47 -6.38
CA ASP A 323 -9.17 4.70 -6.65
C ASP A 323 -9.18 3.96 -8.00
N GLY A 324 -8.18 4.18 -8.87
CA GLY A 324 -7.99 3.36 -10.09
C GLY A 324 -9.12 3.38 -11.12
N GLY A 325 -10.06 4.31 -11.02
CA GLY A 325 -11.18 4.42 -11.94
C GLY A 325 -10.73 4.79 -13.36
N SER A 326 -11.41 4.24 -14.36
CA SER A 326 -11.16 4.37 -15.81
C SER A 326 -11.34 5.79 -16.40
N GLY A 327 -11.23 6.83 -15.57
CA GLY A 327 -11.31 8.24 -15.94
C GLY A 327 -10.14 9.10 -15.45
N ASN A 328 -9.14 8.54 -14.77
CA ASN A 328 -7.99 9.32 -14.33
C ASN A 328 -6.98 9.48 -15.47
N LEU A 329 -7.06 10.64 -16.14
CA LEU A 329 -6.08 11.16 -17.09
C LEU A 329 -4.63 11.04 -16.57
N VAL A 330 -4.46 11.13 -15.24
CA VAL A 330 -3.19 10.98 -14.54
C VAL A 330 -2.55 9.59 -14.69
N ILE A 331 -3.32 8.51 -14.53
CA ILE A 331 -2.79 7.13 -14.59
C ILE A 331 -2.43 6.76 -16.03
N ASN A 332 -3.19 7.23 -17.01
CA ASN A 332 -2.90 6.97 -18.42
C ASN A 332 -1.59 7.64 -18.87
N GLY A 333 -1.29 8.86 -18.39
CA GLY A 333 -0.02 9.54 -18.69
C GLY A 333 1.21 8.80 -18.15
N PHE A 334 1.10 8.11 -17.02
CA PHE A 334 2.16 7.25 -16.47
C PHE A 334 2.22 5.86 -17.13
N ASN A 335 1.08 5.29 -17.52
CA ASN A 335 1.04 4.00 -18.22
C ASN A 335 1.61 4.09 -19.64
N ASP A 336 1.51 5.25 -20.29
CA ASP A 336 2.18 5.51 -21.57
C ASP A 336 3.73 5.41 -21.45
N LEU A 337 4.29 5.52 -20.24
CA LEU A 337 5.71 5.35 -19.95
C LEU A 337 6.16 3.89 -19.86
N GLN A 338 5.23 2.93 -19.77
CA GLN A 338 5.53 1.49 -19.77
C GLN A 338 6.30 1.06 -21.03
N ASN A 339 6.13 1.79 -22.14
CA ASN A 339 6.77 1.53 -23.42
C ASN A 339 8.09 2.28 -23.63
N LEU A 340 8.50 3.15 -22.70
CA LEU A 340 9.74 3.92 -22.76
C LEU A 340 10.87 3.18 -22.03
N SER A 341 11.27 2.03 -22.56
CA SER A 341 12.50 1.37 -22.14
C SER A 341 13.60 1.65 -23.15
N VAL A 342 14.65 2.34 -22.71
CA VAL A 342 15.90 2.41 -23.46
C VAL A 342 16.66 1.13 -23.12
N GLN A 343 16.93 0.29 -24.12
CA GLN A 343 17.83 -0.85 -23.94
C GLN A 343 19.27 -0.33 -23.94
N TYR A 344 19.83 -0.17 -22.75
CA TYR A 344 21.26 -0.06 -22.51
C TYR A 344 21.68 -1.26 -21.67
N PRO A 345 22.97 -1.65 -21.62
CA PRO A 345 23.42 -2.73 -20.75
C PRO A 345 22.91 -2.45 -19.34
N GLU A 346 22.25 -3.42 -18.71
CA GLU A 346 21.80 -3.28 -17.32
C GLU A 346 22.96 -2.70 -16.50
N LEU A 347 22.79 -1.47 -15.99
CA LEU A 347 23.69 -0.97 -14.98
C LEU A 347 23.44 -1.87 -13.77
N ILE A 348 24.34 -2.83 -13.56
CA ILE A 348 24.39 -3.59 -12.33
C ILE A 348 24.85 -2.58 -11.27
N TYR A 349 23.93 -2.08 -10.45
CA TYR A 349 24.33 -1.51 -9.17
C TYR A 349 23.24 -1.70 -8.12
N ASP A 350 23.59 -2.45 -7.08
CA ASP A 350 22.94 -2.38 -5.78
C ASP A 350 24.03 -2.69 -4.74
N GLY A 351 24.88 -1.69 -4.47
CA GLY A 351 26.12 -1.89 -3.72
C GLY A 351 27.08 -2.87 -4.44
N PRO A 352 28.23 -3.17 -3.82
CA PRO A 352 29.22 -4.03 -4.45
C PRO A 352 28.69 -5.45 -4.76
N PHE A 353 27.54 -5.90 -4.21
CA PHE A 353 27.02 -7.27 -4.38
C PHE A 353 25.49 -7.45 -4.23
N SER A 354 24.62 -6.63 -4.83
CA SER A 354 23.17 -6.94 -4.86
C SER A 354 22.58 -6.89 -6.28
N ASP A 355 21.55 -7.71 -6.49
CA ASP A 355 21.39 -8.57 -7.67
C ASP A 355 20.55 -8.00 -8.81
N GLY A 356 20.99 -8.31 -10.04
CA GLY A 356 20.11 -8.38 -11.21
C GLY A 356 19.08 -9.49 -11.08
N ILE A 357 17.82 -9.13 -11.30
CA ILE A 357 16.63 -10.00 -11.22
C ILE A 357 16.68 -11.07 -12.30
N ASN A 358 17.21 -12.24 -11.95
CA ASN A 358 16.83 -13.52 -12.53
C ASN A 358 16.58 -14.48 -11.37
N GLN A 359 15.61 -15.39 -11.49
CA GLN A 359 15.29 -16.41 -10.48
C GLN A 359 16.55 -17.22 -10.11
N ARG A 360 17.25 -16.78 -9.06
CA ARG A 360 18.41 -17.50 -8.51
C ARG A 360 17.91 -18.62 -7.62
N GLU A 361 18.53 -19.77 -7.74
CA GLU A 361 18.31 -20.90 -6.85
C GLU A 361 18.66 -20.50 -5.41
N ILE A 362 17.71 -20.68 -4.49
CA ILE A 362 17.88 -20.38 -3.06
C ILE A 362 18.69 -21.51 -2.41
N LYS A 363 19.88 -21.20 -1.91
CA LYS A 363 20.81 -22.19 -1.31
C LYS A 363 20.77 -22.25 0.22
N GLY A 364 20.47 -21.12 0.87
CA GLY A 364 20.62 -20.96 2.32
C GLY A 364 19.43 -21.41 3.17
N LEU A 365 18.37 -21.98 2.56
CA LEU A 365 17.16 -22.42 3.26
C LEU A 365 17.02 -23.94 3.22
N LYS A 366 16.56 -24.51 4.33
CA LYS A 366 16.23 -25.94 4.42
C LYS A 366 14.93 -26.24 3.65
N GLU A 367 14.82 -27.44 3.09
CA GLU A 367 13.64 -27.87 2.33
C GLU A 367 12.38 -28.09 3.18
N GLU A 368 12.53 -28.28 4.49
CA GLU A 368 11.40 -28.42 5.41
C GLU A 368 10.52 -27.17 5.39
N THR A 369 9.20 -27.35 5.23
CA THR A 369 8.26 -26.24 5.20
C THR A 369 7.50 -26.11 6.51
N ILE A 370 7.24 -24.87 6.91
CA ILE A 370 6.40 -24.53 8.05
C ILE A 370 5.03 -24.04 7.58
N ASP A 371 4.06 -24.01 8.51
CA ASP A 371 2.75 -23.41 8.27
C ASP A 371 2.66 -21.99 8.84
N GLU A 372 1.54 -21.32 8.56
CA GLU A 372 1.28 -19.92 8.95
C GLU A 372 1.23 -19.72 10.47
N ASN A 373 0.85 -20.76 11.23
CA ASN A 373 0.81 -20.70 12.70
C ASN A 373 2.20 -20.81 13.28
N THR A 374 3.00 -21.75 12.78
CA THR A 374 4.40 -21.91 13.15
C THR A 374 5.20 -20.65 12.80
N ALA A 375 4.91 -20.01 11.65
CA ALA A 375 5.54 -18.74 11.29
C ALA A 375 5.23 -17.63 12.30
N LYS A 376 3.97 -17.57 12.76
CA LYS A 376 3.55 -16.65 13.81
C LYS A 376 4.23 -16.92 15.15
N GLU A 377 4.38 -18.18 15.54
CA GLU A 377 5.10 -18.57 16.76
C GLU A 377 6.58 -18.20 16.68
N THR A 378 7.23 -18.44 15.53
CA THR A 378 8.60 -18.00 15.24
C THR A 378 8.72 -16.47 15.37
N PHE A 379 7.79 -15.72 14.78
CA PHE A 379 7.74 -14.26 14.91
C PHE A 379 7.65 -13.83 16.38
N ILE A 380 6.73 -14.41 17.16
CA ILE A 380 6.58 -14.09 18.59
C ILE A 380 7.86 -14.38 19.37
N LYS A 381 8.53 -15.50 19.05
CA LYS A 381 9.78 -15.88 19.69
C LYS A 381 10.92 -14.91 19.37
N ILE A 382 11.07 -14.49 18.12
CA ILE A 382 12.13 -13.56 17.70
C ILE A 382 11.95 -12.18 18.33
N PHE A 383 10.70 -11.71 18.43
CA PHE A 383 10.38 -10.37 18.90
C PHE A 383 9.82 -10.36 20.34
N ASP A 384 10.14 -11.36 21.16
CA ASP A 384 9.64 -11.48 22.53
C ASP A 384 10.02 -10.25 23.40
N LYS A 385 11.25 -9.75 23.24
CA LYS A 385 11.79 -8.55 23.88
C LYS A 385 11.09 -7.25 23.44
N TYR A 386 10.34 -7.26 22.33
CA TYR A 386 9.70 -6.06 21.79
C TYR A 386 8.35 -5.78 22.46
N SER A 387 7.81 -6.73 23.25
CA SER A 387 6.51 -6.58 23.93
C SER A 387 5.35 -6.29 22.95
N LEU A 388 5.36 -6.96 21.80
CA LEU A 388 4.37 -6.74 20.73
C LEU A 388 2.96 -7.17 21.16
N GLN A 389 1.97 -6.38 20.76
CA GLN A 389 0.55 -6.65 20.89
C GLN A 389 -0.07 -6.97 19.52
N LYS A 390 -1.31 -7.50 19.53
CA LYS A 390 -2.14 -7.74 18.33
C LYS A 390 -1.42 -8.50 17.20
N VAL A 391 -0.57 -9.47 17.56
CA VAL A 391 0.17 -10.25 16.57
C VAL A 391 -0.79 -11.03 15.67
N LYS A 392 -0.68 -10.85 14.36
CA LYS A 392 -1.51 -11.51 13.35
C LYS A 392 -0.73 -11.77 12.06
N ASN A 393 -1.17 -12.78 11.33
CA ASN A 393 -0.73 -13.01 9.97
C ASN A 393 -1.49 -12.10 9.02
N VAL A 394 -0.81 -11.61 7.98
CA VAL A 394 -1.37 -10.62 7.04
C VAL A 394 -1.25 -11.00 5.58
N GLY A 395 -0.61 -12.12 5.27
CA GLY A 395 -0.59 -12.67 3.91
C GLY A 395 0.58 -13.60 3.68
N VAL A 396 0.75 -13.95 2.41
CA VAL A 396 1.87 -14.75 1.90
C VAL A 396 2.51 -13.94 0.77
N LEU A 397 3.83 -13.91 0.74
CA LEU A 397 4.62 -13.43 -0.40
C LEU A 397 4.97 -14.64 -1.27
N ASP A 398 4.57 -14.60 -2.54
CA ASP A 398 4.88 -15.60 -3.55
C ASP A 398 5.94 -15.03 -4.52
N ALA A 399 7.19 -15.05 -4.06
CA ALA A 399 8.36 -14.52 -4.77
C ALA A 399 9.49 -15.58 -4.75
N ASN A 400 10.74 -15.18 -5.08
CA ASN A 400 11.87 -16.12 -5.12
C ASN A 400 12.09 -16.85 -3.76
N ILE A 401 11.86 -16.14 -2.65
CA ILE A 401 11.72 -16.74 -1.32
C ILE A 401 10.25 -16.64 -0.89
N GLU A 402 9.52 -17.76 -0.90
CA GLU A 402 8.15 -17.82 -0.39
C GLU A 402 8.12 -17.51 1.11
N CYS A 403 7.33 -16.52 1.54
CA CYS A 403 7.27 -16.08 2.94
C CYS A 403 5.84 -15.95 3.46
N PHE A 404 5.66 -16.17 4.76
CA PHE A 404 4.50 -15.73 5.53
C PHE A 404 4.75 -14.33 6.09
N ASN A 405 3.78 -13.44 5.89
CA ASN A 405 3.82 -12.08 6.40
C ASN A 405 3.13 -12.04 7.77
N VAL A 406 3.87 -11.64 8.79
CA VAL A 406 3.38 -11.52 10.17
C VAL A 406 3.57 -10.07 10.62
N GLN A 407 2.60 -9.53 11.34
CA GLN A 407 2.74 -8.21 11.96
C GLN A 407 2.39 -8.24 13.44
N GLY A 408 3.03 -7.35 14.20
CA GLY A 408 2.68 -6.99 15.58
C GLY A 408 2.62 -5.48 15.73
N GLU A 409 2.04 -5.01 16.83
CA GLU A 409 1.90 -3.59 17.14
C GLU A 409 2.59 -3.27 18.48
N LYS A 410 3.33 -2.17 18.54
CA LYS A 410 3.90 -1.62 19.78
C LYS A 410 3.65 -0.12 19.78
N ASP A 411 2.98 0.39 20.81
CA ASP A 411 2.73 1.83 21.00
C ASP A 411 2.06 2.53 19.79
N GLY A 412 1.24 1.79 19.02
CA GLY A 412 0.59 2.28 17.80
C GLY A 412 1.40 2.06 16.52
N GLU A 413 2.67 1.69 16.63
CA GLU A 413 3.56 1.42 15.51
C GLU A 413 3.55 -0.05 15.10
N ILE A 414 3.68 -0.30 13.80
CA ILE A 414 3.64 -1.64 13.22
C ILE A 414 5.06 -2.19 13.04
N LEU A 415 5.28 -3.39 13.57
CA LEU A 415 6.39 -4.26 13.19
C LEU A 415 5.89 -5.26 12.17
N PHE A 416 6.44 -5.21 10.96
CA PHE A 416 6.14 -6.14 9.88
C PHE A 416 7.35 -7.03 9.62
N ALA A 417 7.13 -8.35 9.50
CA ALA A 417 8.18 -9.30 9.18
C ALA A 417 7.74 -10.34 8.15
N GLN A 418 8.73 -10.86 7.43
CA GLN A 418 8.61 -11.96 6.49
C GLN A 418 9.36 -13.17 7.03
N ILE A 419 8.64 -14.25 7.27
CA ILE A 419 9.20 -15.53 7.71
C ILE A 419 9.14 -16.51 6.54
N SER A 420 10.29 -17.05 6.11
CA SER A 420 10.33 -17.99 5.01
C SER A 420 9.53 -19.24 5.31
N LYS A 421 8.76 -19.68 4.31
CA LYS A 421 8.01 -20.93 4.40
C LYS A 421 8.96 -22.13 4.49
N LYS A 422 10.06 -22.11 3.75
CA LYS A 422 11.16 -23.07 3.84
C LYS A 422 12.09 -22.71 5.00
N GLY A 423 12.27 -23.63 5.95
CA GLY A 423 13.18 -23.50 7.09
C GLY A 423 12.71 -22.54 8.21
N GLY A 424 11.61 -21.80 8.03
CA GLY A 424 11.05 -20.93 9.07
C GLY A 424 11.97 -19.81 9.51
N LYS A 425 12.71 -19.18 8.59
CA LYS A 425 13.74 -18.19 8.87
C LYS A 425 13.22 -16.76 8.69
N LEU A 426 13.70 -15.83 9.50
CA LEU A 426 13.43 -14.40 9.30
C LEU A 426 14.19 -13.91 8.07
N ILE A 427 13.47 -13.43 7.06
CA ILE A 427 14.05 -12.89 5.81
C ILE A 427 14.19 -11.38 5.90
N MET A 428 13.14 -10.70 6.35
CA MET A 428 13.13 -9.25 6.52
C MET A 428 12.21 -8.88 7.68
N PHE A 429 12.55 -7.82 8.41
CA PHE A 429 11.54 -7.06 9.16
C PHE A 429 11.82 -5.55 9.11
N SER A 430 10.77 -4.79 9.36
CA SER A 430 10.82 -3.34 9.56
C SER A 430 9.91 -2.96 10.71
N PHE A 431 10.37 -2.05 11.56
CA PHE A 431 9.60 -1.46 12.64
C PHE A 431 9.61 0.06 12.51
N ALA A 432 8.42 0.65 12.39
CA ALA A 432 8.21 2.07 12.09
C ALA A 432 8.41 3.02 13.30
N GLY A 433 9.24 2.65 14.28
CA GLY A 433 9.50 3.49 15.45
C GLY A 433 10.28 4.78 15.13
N SER A 434 10.12 5.81 15.97
CA SER A 434 10.91 7.04 15.89
C SER A 434 12.29 6.88 16.56
N CYS A 435 13.31 7.53 16.00
CA CYS A 435 14.66 7.60 16.54
C CYS A 435 15.14 9.06 16.48
N GLU A 436 15.08 9.78 17.59
CA GLU A 436 15.26 11.24 17.60
C GLU A 436 16.66 11.67 18.04
N LYS A 437 17.37 10.79 18.74
CA LYS A 437 18.68 11.09 19.34
C LYS A 437 19.72 10.02 19.02
N VAL A 438 20.99 10.39 19.22
CA VAL A 438 22.12 9.47 19.12
C VAL A 438 22.67 9.21 20.53
N ASN A 439 22.38 8.04 21.08
CA ASN A 439 22.82 7.59 22.42
C ASN A 439 23.70 6.33 22.35
N CYS A 440 24.00 5.84 21.15
CA CYS A 440 24.91 4.72 20.94
C CYS A 440 25.98 5.13 19.93
N ASP A 441 27.19 4.59 20.13
CA ASP A 441 28.28 4.77 19.18
C ASP A 441 28.30 3.67 18.12
N LYS A 442 29.18 3.83 17.12
CA LYS A 442 29.36 2.89 16.01
C LYS A 442 29.65 1.47 16.49
N ARG A 443 30.53 1.30 17.48
CA ARG A 443 30.95 -0.01 17.98
C ARG A 443 29.82 -0.70 18.73
N GLU A 444 29.09 0.05 19.56
CA GLU A 444 27.88 -0.47 20.23
C GLU A 444 26.83 -0.93 19.21
N ALA A 445 26.62 -0.17 18.12
CA ALA A 445 25.68 -0.55 17.07
C ALA A 445 26.10 -1.83 16.31
N GLU A 446 27.40 -1.97 16.03
CA GLU A 446 27.98 -3.18 15.44
C GLU A 446 27.76 -4.40 16.35
N GLU A 447 28.05 -4.27 17.65
CA GLU A 447 27.85 -5.34 18.64
C GLU A 447 26.37 -5.75 18.77
N ILE A 448 25.45 -4.76 18.77
CA ILE A 448 24.00 -5.02 18.78
C ILE A 448 23.57 -5.78 17.52
N ALA A 449 24.08 -5.39 16.35
CA ALA A 449 23.74 -6.03 15.09
C ALA A 449 24.27 -7.47 15.02
N GLU A 450 25.52 -7.70 15.41
CA GLU A 450 26.11 -9.05 15.51
C GLU A 450 25.30 -9.93 16.48
N GLN A 451 24.98 -9.41 17.67
CA GLN A 451 24.22 -10.16 18.66
C GLN A 451 22.84 -10.53 18.14
N PHE A 452 22.13 -9.60 17.49
CA PHE A 452 20.81 -9.86 16.94
C PHE A 452 20.84 -11.00 15.91
N VAL A 453 21.82 -10.99 15.00
CA VAL A 453 21.97 -12.01 13.97
C VAL A 453 22.38 -13.37 14.57
N ALA A 454 23.22 -13.37 15.60
CA ALA A 454 23.56 -14.57 16.36
C ALA A 454 22.35 -15.17 17.09
N GLU A 455 21.46 -14.34 17.65
CA GLU A 455 20.20 -14.78 18.29
C GLU A 455 19.23 -15.45 17.29
N LEU A 456 19.35 -15.15 15.99
CA LEU A 456 18.61 -15.83 14.90
C LEU A 456 19.25 -17.18 14.49
N GLY A 457 20.38 -17.55 15.11
CA GLY A 457 21.14 -18.75 14.80
C GLY A 457 21.97 -18.62 13.52
N ILE A 458 22.36 -17.41 13.15
CA ILE A 458 23.27 -17.13 12.04
C ILE A 458 24.63 -16.77 12.66
N GLU A 459 25.60 -17.64 12.49
CA GLU A 459 26.92 -17.52 13.11
C GLU A 459 27.97 -16.99 12.12
N LYS A 460 29.15 -16.64 12.64
CA LYS A 460 30.32 -16.20 11.86
C LYS A 460 30.08 -14.96 10.98
N MET A 461 29.19 -14.08 11.41
CA MET A 461 28.94 -12.81 10.74
C MET A 461 29.85 -11.72 11.31
N LYS A 462 30.38 -10.84 10.47
CA LYS A 462 31.18 -9.68 10.89
C LYS A 462 30.71 -8.38 10.21
N PRO A 463 30.71 -7.25 10.92
CA PRO A 463 30.53 -5.93 10.34
C PRO A 463 31.61 -5.67 9.30
N VAL A 464 31.15 -5.34 8.10
CA VAL A 464 32.03 -4.93 6.99
C VAL A 464 31.82 -3.48 6.62
N TRP A 465 30.66 -2.93 6.96
CA TRP A 465 30.31 -1.53 6.74
C TRP A 465 29.28 -1.07 7.77
N ILE A 466 29.34 0.20 8.14
CA ILE A 466 28.32 0.82 8.97
C ILE A 466 28.21 2.30 8.62
N ASN A 467 26.96 2.74 8.57
CA ASN A 467 26.60 4.11 8.30
C ASN A 467 25.60 4.61 9.35
N LEU A 468 25.67 5.90 9.73
CA LEU A 468 24.66 6.56 10.54
C LEU A 468 23.92 7.59 9.68
N SER A 469 22.60 7.43 9.57
CA SER A 469 21.72 8.39 8.89
C SER A 469 20.39 8.47 9.61
N ASN A 470 19.84 9.68 9.79
CA ASN A 470 18.59 9.93 10.52
C ASN A 470 18.56 9.26 11.91
N ASN A 471 19.66 9.34 12.65
CA ASN A 471 19.86 8.69 13.96
C ASN A 471 19.72 7.17 13.97
N VAL A 472 19.77 6.51 12.81
CA VAL A 472 19.71 5.06 12.66
C VAL A 472 21.03 4.56 12.07
N PHE A 473 21.68 3.64 12.77
CA PHE A 473 22.81 2.92 12.22
C PHE A 473 22.31 1.84 11.26
N THR A 474 22.88 1.78 10.06
CA THR A 474 22.73 0.66 9.13
C THR A 474 24.05 -0.09 9.10
N VAL A 475 24.04 -1.32 9.61
CA VAL A 475 25.20 -2.21 9.72
C VAL A 475 25.09 -3.30 8.66
N ASN A 476 26.08 -3.40 7.79
CA ASN A 476 26.21 -4.52 6.86
C ASN A 476 27.12 -5.57 7.50
N LEU A 477 26.59 -6.77 7.68
CA LEU A 477 27.28 -7.94 8.18
C LEU A 477 27.52 -8.90 7.01
N ALA A 478 28.73 -9.43 6.91
CA ALA A 478 29.07 -10.47 5.94
C ALA A 478 29.48 -11.76 6.66
N TYR A 479 29.14 -12.90 6.08
CA TYR A 479 29.60 -14.21 6.56
C TYR A 479 31.12 -14.32 6.44
N THR A 480 31.73 -15.11 7.33
CA THR A 480 33.16 -15.38 7.33
C THR A 480 33.44 -16.87 7.24
N GLU A 481 34.26 -17.25 6.25
CA GLU A 481 34.73 -18.62 6.05
C GLU A 481 36.25 -18.65 6.25
N GLY A 482 36.68 -19.19 7.39
CA GLY A 482 38.07 -19.06 7.85
C GLY A 482 38.45 -17.59 8.07
N GLU A 483 39.43 -17.10 7.32
CA GLU A 483 39.87 -15.70 7.35
C GLU A 483 39.23 -14.81 6.27
N ALA A 484 38.43 -15.40 5.37
CA ALA A 484 37.85 -14.70 4.24
C ALA A 484 36.47 -14.10 4.57
N ILE A 485 36.27 -12.83 4.21
CA ILE A 485 34.95 -12.17 4.22
C ILE A 485 34.18 -12.59 2.97
N VAL A 486 32.97 -13.14 3.12
CA VAL A 486 32.15 -13.63 2.00
C VAL A 486 31.04 -12.62 1.71
N TYR A 487 31.27 -11.75 0.73
CA TYR A 487 30.36 -10.64 0.44
C TYR A 487 29.09 -11.03 -0.33
N SER A 488 29.00 -12.25 -0.86
CA SER A 488 27.74 -12.80 -1.37
C SER A 488 26.72 -13.04 -0.24
N ASP A 489 27.20 -13.24 0.98
CA ASP A 489 26.40 -13.65 2.14
C ASP A 489 26.20 -12.45 3.08
N LEU A 490 25.52 -11.42 2.58
CA LEU A 490 25.27 -10.18 3.31
C LEU A 490 23.94 -10.19 4.06
N ILE A 491 23.98 -9.56 5.23
CA ILE A 491 22.81 -9.21 6.05
C ILE A 491 22.92 -7.72 6.40
N LYS A 492 21.83 -6.98 6.21
CA LYS A 492 21.73 -5.57 6.63
C LYS A 492 20.91 -5.50 7.91
N VAL A 493 21.39 -4.76 8.91
CA VAL A 493 20.71 -4.57 10.20
C VAL A 493 20.61 -3.08 10.50
N ARG A 494 19.42 -2.61 10.86
CA ARG A 494 19.17 -1.22 11.25
C ARG A 494 18.98 -1.11 12.75
N VAL A 495 19.78 -0.29 13.42
CA VAL A 495 19.78 -0.09 14.87
C VAL A 495 19.44 1.37 15.17
N CYS A 496 18.40 1.63 15.96
CA CYS A 496 18.10 2.98 16.40
C CYS A 496 19.16 3.43 17.43
N ALA A 497 19.84 4.54 17.15
CA ALA A 497 20.90 5.04 18.01
C ALA A 497 20.38 5.54 19.37
N GLU A 498 19.12 5.94 19.49
CA GLU A 498 18.52 6.38 20.76
C GLU A 498 18.17 5.21 21.67
N THR A 499 17.41 4.25 21.15
CA THR A 499 16.81 3.15 21.92
C THR A 499 17.68 1.89 21.97
N LYS A 500 18.73 1.82 21.14
CA LYS A 500 19.59 0.65 20.95
C LYS A 500 18.83 -0.60 20.50
N MET A 501 17.60 -0.43 19.98
CA MET A 501 16.78 -1.50 19.44
C MET A 501 17.08 -1.71 17.96
N VAL A 502 17.04 -2.97 17.52
CA VAL A 502 17.03 -3.29 16.09
C VAL A 502 15.65 -2.95 15.52
N ILE A 503 15.61 -2.10 14.51
CA ILE A 503 14.36 -1.62 13.89
C ILE A 503 14.21 -2.08 12.43
N GLY A 504 15.23 -2.76 11.89
CA GLY A 504 15.13 -3.38 10.59
C GLY A 504 16.21 -4.44 10.38
N TYR A 505 15.90 -5.39 9.50
CA TYR A 505 16.79 -6.48 9.13
C TYR A 505 16.43 -6.95 7.73
N GLU A 506 17.43 -7.27 6.91
CA GLU A 506 17.29 -7.77 5.54
C GLU A 506 18.37 -8.83 5.32
N ALA A 507 17.98 -10.05 4.95
CA ALA A 507 18.90 -11.18 4.75
C ALA A 507 18.62 -11.99 3.48
N THR A 508 17.96 -11.41 2.49
CA THR A 508 17.71 -12.06 1.20
C THR A 508 19.03 -12.45 0.53
N GLY A 509 20.05 -11.57 0.60
CA GLY A 509 21.39 -11.88 0.07
C GLY A 509 21.98 -13.14 0.71
N TYR A 510 22.02 -13.18 2.04
CA TYR A 510 22.45 -14.36 2.78
C TYR A 510 21.66 -15.62 2.40
N TYR A 511 20.33 -15.63 2.50
CA TYR A 511 19.56 -16.86 2.26
C TYR A 511 19.53 -17.31 0.80
N THR A 512 19.74 -16.39 -0.14
CA THR A 512 19.88 -16.74 -1.56
C THR A 512 21.21 -17.42 -1.83
N ASN A 513 22.31 -16.90 -1.27
CA ASN A 513 23.66 -17.30 -1.68
C ASN A 513 24.34 -18.28 -0.74
N HIS A 514 24.03 -18.25 0.56
CA HIS A 514 24.76 -18.97 1.59
C HIS A 514 24.76 -20.48 1.33
N THR A 515 25.95 -21.05 1.30
CA THR A 515 26.22 -22.46 1.08
C THR A 515 27.52 -22.83 1.76
N GLU A 516 27.72 -24.11 2.04
CA GLU A 516 29.05 -24.62 2.37
C GLU A 516 29.99 -24.34 1.19
N ARG A 517 31.16 -23.75 1.49
CA ARG A 517 32.18 -23.37 0.52
C ARG A 517 33.49 -24.08 0.84
N HIS A 518 34.12 -24.62 -0.20
CA HIS A 518 35.50 -25.07 -0.13
C HIS A 518 36.37 -24.03 -0.84
N LEU A 519 36.93 -23.12 -0.05
CA LEU A 519 37.80 -22.08 -0.59
C LEU A 519 39.14 -22.67 -0.99
N GLU A 520 39.55 -22.43 -2.24
CA GLU A 520 40.87 -22.80 -2.72
C GLU A 520 41.96 -22.06 -1.95
N LYS A 521 43.13 -22.68 -1.79
CA LYS A 521 44.26 -22.01 -1.17
C LYS A 521 44.79 -20.91 -2.12
N PRO A 522 44.99 -19.67 -1.66
CA PRO A 522 45.61 -18.62 -2.45
C PRO A 522 46.93 -19.08 -3.08
N ALA A 523 47.10 -18.85 -4.39
CA ALA A 523 48.37 -19.10 -5.09
C ALA A 523 49.38 -17.98 -4.83
N LEU A 524 48.87 -16.77 -4.55
CA LEU A 524 49.67 -15.62 -4.15
C LEU A 524 49.60 -15.42 -2.65
N THR A 525 50.71 -14.93 -2.08
CA THR A 525 50.72 -14.37 -0.73
C THR A 525 50.10 -12.97 -0.73
N LYS A 526 49.61 -12.50 0.43
CA LYS A 526 49.11 -11.13 0.62
C LYS A 526 50.11 -10.08 0.12
N GLU A 527 51.41 -10.25 0.38
CA GLU A 527 52.43 -9.30 -0.06
C GLU A 527 52.68 -9.32 -1.57
N GLN A 528 52.56 -10.48 -2.23
CA GLN A 528 52.63 -10.57 -3.68
C GLN A 528 51.42 -9.90 -4.35
N ALA A 529 50.22 -10.07 -3.77
CA ALA A 529 49.01 -9.41 -4.24
C ALA A 529 49.05 -7.89 -3.97
N LYS A 530 49.58 -7.45 -2.82
CA LYS A 530 49.75 -6.03 -2.49
C LYS A 530 50.60 -5.31 -3.53
N LYS A 531 51.65 -5.95 -4.05
CA LYS A 531 52.49 -5.40 -5.14
C LYS A 531 51.74 -5.22 -6.47
N LYS A 532 50.54 -5.77 -6.62
CA LYS A 532 49.67 -5.57 -7.79
C LYS A 532 48.76 -4.35 -7.65
N VAL A 533 48.59 -3.83 -6.43
CA VAL A 533 47.87 -2.58 -6.19
C VAL A 533 48.72 -1.43 -6.72
N SER A 534 48.06 -0.38 -7.25
CA SER A 534 48.73 0.83 -7.71
C SER A 534 49.65 1.40 -6.63
N GLY A 535 50.88 1.76 -7.00
CA GLY A 535 51.86 2.35 -6.07
C GLY A 535 51.45 3.71 -5.52
N ASN A 536 50.41 4.33 -6.09
CA ASN A 536 49.84 5.58 -5.60
C ASN A 536 48.94 5.38 -4.38
N ILE A 537 48.37 4.19 -4.20
CA ILE A 537 47.48 3.89 -3.07
C ILE A 537 48.34 3.48 -1.89
N LEU A 538 48.27 4.26 -0.82
CA LEU A 538 48.88 3.91 0.46
C LEU A 538 48.04 2.84 1.12
N VAL A 539 48.35 1.58 0.82
CA VAL A 539 47.63 0.42 1.38
C VAL A 539 47.87 0.30 2.88
N GLU A 540 46.78 0.40 3.64
CA GLU A 540 46.76 0.35 5.10
C GLU A 540 46.44 -1.06 5.62
N THR A 541 45.39 -1.67 5.05
CA THR A 541 44.94 -2.99 5.47
C THR A 541 44.82 -3.92 4.27
N GLY A 542 44.77 -5.22 4.56
CA GLY A 542 44.40 -6.18 3.54
C GLY A 542 43.96 -7.50 4.15
N ARG A 543 42.97 -8.12 3.55
CA ARG A 543 42.36 -9.37 4.03
C ARG A 543 41.88 -10.20 2.85
N LEU A 544 41.60 -11.48 3.11
CA LEU A 544 40.94 -12.32 2.12
C LEU A 544 39.46 -11.95 2.03
N ALA A 545 38.93 -11.97 0.82
CA ALA A 545 37.53 -11.73 0.54
C ALA A 545 37.06 -12.65 -0.58
N VAL A 546 35.82 -13.12 -0.51
CA VAL A 546 35.12 -13.77 -1.60
C VAL A 546 34.11 -12.77 -2.16
N VAL A 547 34.28 -12.45 -3.44
CA VAL A 547 33.48 -11.44 -4.13
C VAL A 547 32.71 -12.08 -5.28
N PRO A 548 31.39 -11.87 -5.40
CA PRO A 548 30.68 -12.20 -6.61
C PRO A 548 31.25 -11.47 -7.83
N ILE A 549 31.27 -12.16 -8.97
CA ILE A 549 31.57 -11.61 -10.29
C ILE A 549 30.41 -12.01 -11.21
N GLY A 550 29.74 -11.01 -11.77
CA GLY A 550 28.56 -11.24 -12.61
C GLY A 550 27.42 -11.89 -11.82
N THR A 551 26.70 -12.81 -12.47
CA THR A 551 25.42 -13.33 -11.95
C THR A 551 25.51 -14.65 -11.19
N SER A 552 26.63 -15.37 -11.27
CA SER A 552 26.72 -16.73 -10.71
C SER A 552 28.10 -17.19 -10.29
N THR A 553 29.15 -16.37 -10.44
CA THR A 553 30.51 -16.76 -10.09
C THR A 553 31.01 -15.99 -8.88
N GLU A 554 31.83 -16.64 -8.05
CA GLU A 554 32.52 -16.03 -6.92
C GLU A 554 34.02 -16.14 -7.16
N LYS A 555 34.80 -15.16 -6.67
CA LYS A 555 36.26 -15.24 -6.67
C LYS A 555 36.85 -14.96 -5.30
N LEU A 556 37.83 -15.77 -4.93
CA LEU A 556 38.72 -15.50 -3.81
C LEU A 556 39.73 -14.42 -4.21
N CYS A 557 39.74 -13.33 -3.46
CA CYS A 557 40.56 -12.15 -3.66
C CYS A 557 41.27 -11.74 -2.37
N TYR A 558 42.34 -10.97 -2.51
CA TYR A 558 42.81 -10.06 -1.48
C TYR A 558 42.13 -8.70 -1.67
N GLU A 559 41.34 -8.29 -0.68
CA GLU A 559 40.85 -6.92 -0.55
C GLU A 559 41.93 -6.08 0.13
N PHE A 560 42.33 -4.99 -0.49
CA PHE A 560 43.23 -3.99 0.08
C PHE A 560 42.49 -2.67 0.27
N MET A 561 42.47 -2.17 1.50
CA MET A 561 42.00 -0.83 1.80
C MET A 561 43.22 0.10 1.87
N GLY A 562 43.14 1.26 1.23
CA GLY A 562 44.20 2.26 1.31
C GLY A 562 43.74 3.64 0.90
N GLU A 563 44.57 4.64 1.18
CA GLU A 563 44.26 6.03 0.86
C GLU A 563 45.02 6.51 -0.38
N TYR A 564 44.34 7.30 -1.19
CA TYR A 564 44.94 8.06 -2.27
C TYR A 564 44.16 9.36 -2.46
N ASP A 565 44.87 10.48 -2.54
CA ASP A 565 44.29 11.81 -2.79
C ASP A 565 43.13 12.16 -1.83
N GLY A 566 43.34 11.90 -0.53
CA GLY A 566 42.36 12.19 0.52
C GLY A 566 41.09 11.34 0.47
N SER A 567 41.10 10.25 -0.31
CA SER A 567 39.98 9.32 -0.43
C SER A 567 40.41 7.90 -0.09
N THR A 568 39.53 7.13 0.55
CA THR A 568 39.75 5.70 0.80
C THR A 568 39.35 4.88 -0.42
N TYR A 569 40.12 3.86 -0.74
CA TYR A 569 39.89 2.91 -1.82
C TYR A 569 39.90 1.48 -1.31
N TYR A 570 39.07 0.63 -1.91
CA TYR A 570 39.10 -0.82 -1.74
C TYR A 570 39.45 -1.46 -3.07
N VAL A 571 40.57 -2.18 -3.14
CA VAL A 571 41.07 -2.84 -4.35
C VAL A 571 41.04 -4.34 -4.17
N TYR A 572 40.43 -5.06 -5.11
CA TYR A 572 40.30 -6.52 -5.07
C TYR A 572 41.26 -7.15 -6.07
N ILE A 573 42.23 -7.92 -5.57
CA ILE A 573 43.21 -8.64 -6.38
C ILE A 573 42.92 -10.13 -6.29
N ASP A 574 42.68 -10.78 -7.43
CA ASP A 574 42.45 -12.23 -7.53
C ASP A 574 43.59 -13.01 -6.84
N ALA A 575 43.23 -13.85 -5.87
CA ALA A 575 44.19 -14.55 -5.01
C ALA A 575 44.96 -15.67 -5.74
N LEU A 576 44.50 -16.08 -6.93
CA LEU A 576 45.13 -17.09 -7.78
C LEU A 576 45.99 -16.45 -8.87
N THR A 577 45.47 -15.44 -9.55
CA THR A 577 46.09 -14.87 -10.76
C THR A 577 46.81 -13.55 -10.52
N GLY A 578 46.46 -12.82 -9.47
CA GLY A 578 46.99 -11.48 -9.20
C GLY A 578 46.41 -10.39 -10.10
N LYS A 579 45.37 -10.70 -10.88
CA LYS A 579 44.63 -9.72 -11.67
C LYS A 579 43.74 -8.89 -10.75
N GLN A 580 43.71 -7.57 -10.94
CA GLN A 580 42.71 -6.72 -10.30
C GLN A 580 41.32 -7.09 -10.85
N ILE A 581 40.42 -7.43 -9.92
CA ILE A 581 39.04 -7.79 -10.20
C ILE A 581 38.16 -6.55 -10.17
N GLU A 582 38.33 -5.72 -9.15
CA GLU A 582 37.48 -4.55 -8.93
C GLU A 582 38.21 -3.49 -8.09
N MET A 583 37.75 -2.25 -8.13
CA MET A 583 38.18 -1.19 -7.23
C MET A 583 37.04 -0.22 -6.92
N PHE A 584 36.81 0.03 -5.63
CA PHE A 584 35.83 1.01 -5.17
C PHE A 584 36.52 2.20 -4.50
N LYS A 585 35.87 3.36 -4.60
CA LYS A 585 36.21 4.59 -3.88
C LYS A 585 35.15 4.87 -2.82
N VAL A 586 35.59 5.23 -1.64
CA VAL A 586 34.72 5.73 -0.58
C VAL A 586 34.42 7.21 -0.85
N ILE A 587 33.14 7.55 -0.91
CA ILE A 587 32.65 8.92 -1.07
C ILE A 587 31.86 9.30 0.16
N GLU A 588 32.28 10.35 0.84
CA GLU A 588 31.54 10.93 1.95
C GLU A 588 30.43 11.85 1.41
N SER A 589 29.19 11.63 1.84
CA SER A 589 28.06 12.51 1.55
C SER A 589 27.35 12.92 2.84
N THR A 590 26.48 13.93 2.74
CA THR A 590 25.63 14.39 3.85
C THR A 590 24.62 13.34 4.31
N GLU A 591 24.31 12.36 3.48
CA GLU A 591 23.42 11.24 3.81
C GLU A 591 24.18 10.01 4.32
N GLY A 592 25.52 10.05 4.25
CA GLY A 592 26.37 8.96 4.66
C GLY A 592 27.56 8.68 3.76
N THR A 593 28.43 7.78 4.21
CA THR A 593 29.52 7.24 3.40
C THR A 593 28.99 6.20 2.40
N LEU A 594 29.28 6.41 1.11
CA LEU A 594 28.97 5.53 -0.01
C LEU A 594 30.26 4.87 -0.54
N LEU A 595 30.13 3.69 -1.14
CA LEU A 595 31.24 2.93 -1.72
C LEU A 595 30.94 2.73 -3.21
N MET A 596 31.60 3.50 -4.07
CA MET A 596 31.29 3.65 -5.49
C MET A 596 32.36 3.08 -6.42
#